data_AF-A0A9X0JQR9-F1
#
_entry.id   AF-A0A9X0JQR9-F1
#
_cell.length_a   1.000
_cell.length_b   1.000
_cell.length_c   1.000
_cell.angle_alpha   90.00
_cell.angle_beta   90.00
_cell.angle_gamma   90.00
#
_symmetry.space_group_name_H-M   'P 1'
#
loop_
_entity.id
_entity.type
_entity.pdbx_description
1 polymer ?
#
loop_
_entity_poly.entity_id
_entity_poly.type
_entity_poly.pdbx_seq_one_letter_code
_entity_poly.pdbx_strand_id
1 'polypeptide(L)'
;MRAEIMEFIKADEDLSRYIREQPYWYRKLTRNPEEKEAFELAAMQHFKKTIPDKVEKFQNQLAVASIMIDMFQYMKQQNAT
;
A
#
# COMPACT_ATOMS: atom_id res chain seq x y z
N MET A 1 -21.84 -14.49 5.62
CA MET A 1 -21.27 -13.55 6.60
C MET A 1 -22.34 -13.17 7.63
N ARG A 2 -22.00 -13.04 8.91
CA ARG A 2 -22.92 -12.60 9.97
C ARG A 2 -23.35 -11.14 9.77
N ALA A 3 -24.55 -10.78 10.21
CA ALA A 3 -25.10 -9.43 10.06
C ALA A 3 -24.26 -8.38 10.81
N GLU A 4 -23.85 -8.67 12.04
CA GLU A 4 -22.99 -7.83 12.87
C GLU A 4 -21.67 -7.43 12.18
N ILE A 5 -21.06 -8.35 11.42
CA ILE A 5 -19.83 -8.08 10.68
C ILE A 5 -20.12 -7.18 9.48
N MET A 6 -21.22 -7.42 8.77
CA MET A 6 -21.61 -6.55 7.66
C MET A 6 -21.95 -5.14 8.13
N GLU A 7 -22.56 -4.98 9.30
CA GLU A 7 -22.81 -3.67 9.92
C GLU A 7 -21.50 -2.98 10.30
N PHE A 8 -20.57 -3.69 10.94
CA PHE A 8 -19.23 -3.19 11.23
C PHE A 8 -18.48 -2.72 9.97
N ILE A 9 -18.50 -3.51 8.91
CA ILE A 9 -17.82 -3.17 7.65
C ILE A 9 -18.50 -1.99 6.96
N LYS A 10 -19.82 -1.87 7.03
CA LYS A 10 -20.56 -0.73 6.47
C LYS A 10 -20.38 0.55 7.27
N ALA A 11 -20.04 0.45 8.55
CA ALA A 11 -19.79 1.61 9.40
C ALA A 11 -18.51 2.37 9.01
N ASP A 12 -17.57 1.71 8.32
CA ASP A 12 -16.34 2.32 7.83
C ASP A 12 -16.22 2.18 6.30
N GLU A 13 -16.14 3.31 5.60
CA GLU A 13 -16.04 3.34 4.14
C GLU A 13 -14.76 2.66 3.62
N ASP A 14 -13.64 2.75 4.36
CA ASP A 14 -12.38 2.10 4.00
C ASP A 14 -12.53 0.58 4.12
N LEU A 15 -13.14 0.08 5.19
CA LEU A 15 -13.43 -1.36 5.33
C LEU A 15 -14.34 -1.86 4.21
N SER A 16 -15.39 -1.09 3.89
CA SER A 16 -16.30 -1.37 2.78
C SER A 16 -15.60 -1.36 1.42
N ARG A 17 -14.61 -0.48 1.21
CA ARG A 17 -13.78 -0.48 0.00
C ARG A 17 -12.83 -1.68 -0.02
N TYR A 18 -12.15 -1.96 1.09
CA TYR A 18 -11.18 -3.03 1.22
C TYR A 18 -11.79 -4.42 0.96
N ILE A 19 -12.97 -4.72 1.50
CA ILE A 19 -13.62 -6.02 1.27
C ILE A 19 -14.02 -6.23 -0.20
N ARG A 20 -14.30 -5.16 -0.94
CA ARG A 20 -14.59 -5.20 -2.38
C ARG A 20 -13.32 -5.43 -3.20
N GLU A 21 -12.22 -4.80 -2.81
CA GLU A 21 -10.91 -4.96 -3.44
C GLU A 21 -10.29 -6.34 -3.14
N GLN A 22 -10.53 -6.89 -1.95
CA GLN A 22 -9.97 -8.15 -1.46
C GLN A 22 -11.08 -9.15 -1.10
N PRO A 23 -11.75 -9.78 -2.09
CA PRO A 23 -12.87 -10.70 -1.86
C PRO A 23 -12.50 -11.98 -1.08
N TYR A 24 -11.21 -12.28 -0.92
CA TYR A 24 -10.73 -13.31 0.00
C TYR A 24 -11.26 -13.09 1.42
N TRP A 25 -11.26 -11.84 1.90
CA TRP A 25 -11.75 -11.50 3.23
C TRP A 25 -13.24 -11.76 3.40
N TYR A 26 -14.05 -11.55 2.36
CA TYR A 26 -15.46 -11.91 2.40
C TYR A 26 -15.67 -13.39 2.69
N ARG A 27 -14.89 -14.26 2.02
CA ARG A 27 -14.96 -15.71 2.25
C ARG A 27 -14.39 -16.09 3.61
N LYS A 28 -13.28 -15.47 4.02
CA LYS A 28 -12.62 -15.73 5.32
C LYS A 28 -13.54 -15.38 6.49
N LEU A 29 -14.08 -14.16 6.52
CA LEU A 29 -15.02 -13.70 7.56
C LEU A 29 -16.37 -14.42 7.53
N THR A 30 -16.77 -14.96 6.38
CA THR A 30 -17.96 -15.82 6.30
C THR A 30 -17.74 -17.16 7.00
N ARG A 31 -16.53 -17.72 6.92
CA ARG A 31 -16.19 -19.01 7.54
C ARG A 31 -15.78 -18.86 9.00
N ASN A 32 -14.97 -17.85 9.30
CA ASN A 32 -14.53 -17.53 10.65
C ASN A 32 -14.82 -16.05 10.97
N PRO A 33 -15.93 -15.76 11.65
CA PRO A 33 -16.32 -14.41 12.01
C PRO A 33 -15.38 -13.74 13.05
N GLU A 34 -14.58 -14.51 13.78
CA GLU A 34 -13.65 -14.00 14.81
C GLU A 34 -12.44 -13.26 14.20
N GLU A 35 -12.19 -13.43 12.90
CA GLU A 35 -11.09 -12.81 12.17
C GLU A 35 -11.33 -11.32 11.82
N LYS A 36 -12.34 -10.69 12.44
CA LYS A 36 -12.70 -9.28 12.18
C LYS A 36 -11.55 -8.31 12.50
N GLU A 37 -10.79 -8.57 13.57
CA GLU A 37 -9.67 -7.72 13.98
C GLU A 37 -8.50 -7.84 12.99
N ALA A 38 -8.24 -9.06 12.50
CA ALA A 38 -7.24 -9.30 11.46
C ALA A 38 -7.63 -8.61 10.15
N PHE A 39 -8.93 -8.58 9.81
CA PHE A 39 -9.43 -7.85 8.65
C PHE A 39 -9.22 -6.34 8.78
N GLU A 40 -9.54 -5.77 9.95
CA GLU A 40 -9.36 -4.34 10.23
C GLU A 40 -7.88 -3.94 10.13
N LEU A 41 -6.99 -4.71 10.75
CA LEU A 41 -5.54 -4.49 10.66
C LEU A 41 -5.05 -4.55 9.20
N ALA A 42 -5.51 -5.53 8.43
CA ALA A 42 -5.13 -5.68 7.03
C ALA A 42 -5.64 -4.50 6.16
N ALA A 43 -6.84 -3.99 6.44
CA ALA A 43 -7.36 -2.80 5.78
C ALA A 43 -6.52 -1.55 6.11
N MET A 44 -6.11 -1.38 7.37
CA MET A 44 -5.25 -0.29 7.80
C MET A 44 -3.88 -0.32 7.11
N GLN A 45 -3.28 -1.51 6.99
CA GLN A 45 -2.02 -1.73 6.28
C GLN A 45 -2.15 -1.45 4.78
N HIS A 46 -3.22 -1.94 4.14
CA HIS A 46 -3.47 -1.78 2.71
C HIS A 46 -3.61 -0.32 2.29
N PHE A 47 -4.34 0.49 3.06
CA PHE A 47 -4.46 1.94 2.79
C PHE A 47 -3.29 2.77 3.33
N LYS A 48 -2.23 2.13 3.84
CA LYS A 48 -1.01 2.80 4.33
C LYS A 48 -1.34 3.90 5.35
N LYS A 49 -2.31 3.63 6.24
CA LYS A 49 -2.49 4.45 7.45
C LYS A 49 -1.35 4.26 8.44
N THR A 50 -0.53 3.21 8.25
CA THR A 50 0.87 3.16 8.65
C THR A 50 1.74 3.77 7.53
N ILE A 51 2.61 4.72 7.89
CA ILE A 51 3.35 5.60 6.95
C ILE A 51 4.58 4.98 6.22
N PRO A 52 5.06 3.72 6.38
CA PRO A 52 6.43 3.42 5.95
C PRO A 52 6.63 3.34 4.42
N ASP A 53 5.61 2.96 3.62
CA ASP A 53 5.85 2.71 2.18
C ASP A 53 5.88 3.95 1.29
N LYS A 54 5.40 5.11 1.75
CA LYS A 54 5.51 6.34 0.94
C LYS A 54 6.96 6.84 0.87
N VAL A 55 7.83 6.35 1.76
CA VAL A 55 9.26 6.69 1.78
C VAL A 55 10.06 5.85 0.77
N GLU A 56 9.67 4.60 0.51
CA GLU A 56 10.40 3.71 -0.40
C GLU A 56 10.28 4.17 -1.87
N LYS A 57 9.11 4.65 -2.29
CA LYS A 57 8.94 5.27 -3.61
C LYS A 57 9.65 6.63 -3.75
N PHE A 58 9.97 7.30 -2.64
CA PHE A 58 10.71 8.56 -2.66
C PHE A 58 12.23 8.32 -2.84
N GLN A 59 12.79 7.26 -2.25
CA GLN A 59 14.21 6.92 -2.43
C GLN A 59 14.55 6.53 -3.88
N ASN A 60 13.64 5.83 -4.57
CA ASN A 60 13.87 5.41 -5.96
C ASN A 60 13.98 6.60 -6.95
N GLN A 61 13.41 7.76 -6.64
CA GLN A 61 13.55 8.94 -7.51
C GLN A 61 14.91 9.63 -7.33
N LEU A 62 15.48 9.63 -6.13
CA LEU A 62 16.81 10.20 -5.88
C LEU A 62 17.93 9.34 -6.49
N ALA A 63 17.78 8.01 -6.46
CA ALA A 63 18.78 7.10 -7.03
C ALA A 63 18.97 7.29 -8.55
N VAL A 64 17.89 7.54 -9.29
CA VAL A 64 17.94 7.79 -10.74
C VAL A 64 18.55 9.16 -11.06
N ALA A 65 18.32 10.17 -10.20
CA ALA A 65 18.88 11.52 -10.40
C ALA A 65 20.42 11.54 -10.28
N SER A 66 21.01 10.80 -9.34
CA SER A 66 22.47 10.72 -9.20
C SER A 66 23.12 10.12 -10.44
N ILE A 67 22.56 9.04 -11.00
CA ILE A 67 23.08 8.38 -12.20
C ILE A 67 23.10 9.33 -13.40
N MET A 68 22.05 10.14 -13.58
CA MET A 68 21.98 11.12 -14.67
C MET A 68 22.99 12.26 -14.52
N ILE A 69 23.22 12.74 -13.28
CA ILE A 69 24.21 13.78 -12.98
C ILE A 69 25.63 13.27 -13.24
N ASP A 70 25.94 12.05 -12.81
CA ASP A 70 27.26 11.44 -13.00
C ASP A 70 27.54 11.21 -14.50
N MET A 71 26.54 10.77 -15.26
CA MET A 71 26.65 10.61 -16.71
C MET A 71 26.86 11.97 -17.43
N PHE A 72 26.18 13.04 -16.99
CA PHE A 72 26.36 14.38 -17.55
C PHE A 72 27.77 14.92 -17.30
N GLN A 73 28.32 14.72 -16.09
CA GLN A 73 29.69 15.10 -15.77
C GLN A 73 30.70 14.33 -16.62
N TYR A 74 30.51 13.03 -16.79
CA TYR A 74 31.36 12.18 -17.62
C TYR A 74 31.35 12.63 -19.10
N MET A 75 30.17 12.94 -19.67
CA MET A 75 30.07 13.45 -21.04
C MET A 75 30.73 14.82 -21.23
N LYS A 76 30.63 15.71 -20.24
CA LYS A 76 31.32 17.01 -20.28
C LYS A 76 32.84 16.84 -20.21
N GLN A 77 33.31 15.89 -19.42
CA GLN A 77 34.74 15.62 -19.25
C GLN A 77 35.35 14.96 -20.49
N GLN A 78 34.58 14.13 -21.21
CA GLN A 78 35.00 13.46 -22.44
C GLN A 78 35.04 14.40 -23.67
N ASN A 79 34.22 15.46 -23.69
CA ASN A 79 34.23 16.47 -24.77
C ASN A 79 35.25 17.62 -24.54
N ALA A 80 36.05 17.57 -23.46
CA ALA A 80 37.05 18.57 -23.11
C ALA A 80 38.50 18.14 -23.39
N THR A 81 38.68 17.03 -24.12
CA THR A 81 39.95 16.55 -24.71
C THR A 81 39.80 16.43 -26.21
#